data_AF-A0A146M827-F1
#
_entry.id   AF-A0A146M827-F1
#
_cell.length_a   1.000
_cell.length_b   1.000
_cell.length_c   1.000
_cell.angle_alpha   90.00
_cell.angle_beta   90.00
_cell.angle_gamma   90.00
#
_symmetry.space_group_name_H-M   'P 1'
#
loop_
_entity.id
_entity.type
_entity.pdbx_description
1 polymer ?
#
loop_
_entity_poly.entity_id
_entity_poly.type
_entity_poly.pdbx_seq_one_letter_code
_entity_poly.pdbx_strand_id
1 'polypeptide(L)'
;MGFCLWINPKKGIFQNCVQKKIYCHLCVFFKIILRYYYLNHGPEHIHSVLRCIFRHRRLRVPILNIHLMYFRIMSTAIMAAAPKASEKIGTAPFDPRFPNQNQTKYCYQSFLDFHRCQKVKGSNYEPCNYFKRVYSSMCPNEWVDKWEGQLDAGTFAGRI
;
A
#
# COMPACT_ATOMS: atom_id res chain seq x y z
N MET A 1 1.48 28.70 -11.50
CA MET A 1 1.90 30.02 -10.97
C MET A 1 1.99 29.90 -9.45
N GLY A 2 3.19 30.05 -8.90
CA GLY A 2 3.47 29.81 -7.48
C GLY A 2 3.01 30.94 -6.57
N PHE A 3 2.50 30.57 -5.39
CA PHE A 3 2.28 31.51 -4.30
C PHE A 3 3.47 31.46 -3.34
N CYS A 4 4.43 32.36 -3.53
CA CYS A 4 5.34 32.75 -2.48
C CYS A 4 4.56 33.63 -1.50
N LEU A 5 4.08 33.06 -0.39
CA LEU A 5 3.54 33.87 0.70
C LEU A 5 4.70 34.40 1.55
N TRP A 6 4.98 35.66 1.24
CA TRP A 6 5.79 36.65 1.90
C TRP A 6 5.60 36.64 3.44
N ILE A 7 6.66 36.30 4.19
CA ILE A 7 6.80 36.72 5.59
C ILE A 7 7.90 37.79 5.62
N ASN A 8 7.48 39.00 6.02
CA ASN A 8 8.27 40.23 6.04
C ASN A 8 9.62 40.10 6.79
N PRO A 9 10.68 40.78 6.32
CA PRO A 9 12.06 40.61 6.79
C PRO A 9 12.48 41.59 7.91
N LYS A 10 11.55 42.13 8.70
CA LYS A 10 11.86 43.17 9.71
C LYS A 10 11.59 42.72 11.14
N LYS A 11 12.60 42.07 11.74
CA LYS A 11 13.10 42.23 13.13
C LYS A 11 13.99 41.03 13.44
N GLY A 12 15.16 41.00 12.81
CA GLY A 12 16.30 40.32 13.39
C GLY A 12 16.77 41.12 14.60
N ILE A 13 16.44 40.69 15.81
CA ILE A 13 17.30 40.92 16.97
C ILE A 13 17.53 39.57 17.61
N PHE A 14 18.69 39.04 17.25
CA PHE A 14 19.38 37.99 17.96
C PHE A 14 19.72 38.52 19.35
N GLN A 15 19.04 38.06 20.40
CA GLN A 15 19.61 38.08 21.75
C GLN A 15 19.02 36.92 22.56
N ASN A 16 19.72 35.80 22.43
CA ASN A 16 20.02 34.77 23.44
C ASN A 16 19.14 34.68 24.70
N CYS A 17 18.61 33.45 24.88
CA CYS A 17 18.38 32.74 26.15
C CYS A 17 17.52 33.45 27.21
N VAL A 18 16.43 32.87 27.69
CA VAL A 18 16.47 31.92 28.83
C VAL A 18 15.03 31.35 29.05
N GLN A 19 14.93 30.03 29.30
CA GLN A 19 13.84 29.30 29.99
C GLN A 19 12.55 28.84 29.23
N LYS A 20 12.68 27.66 28.61
CA LYS A 20 11.88 26.42 28.81
C LYS A 20 10.35 26.34 28.59
N LYS A 21 9.52 27.38 28.44
CA LYS A 21 8.04 27.19 28.32
C LYS A 21 7.41 27.33 26.92
N ILE A 22 8.02 28.05 25.97
CA ILE A 22 7.41 28.29 24.64
C ILE A 22 7.61 27.13 23.65
N TYR A 23 8.61 26.26 23.86
CA TYR A 23 8.91 25.16 22.94
C TYR A 23 7.84 24.05 22.91
N CYS A 24 6.97 23.96 23.91
CA CYS A 24 5.93 22.94 23.93
C CYS A 24 4.80 23.27 22.95
N HIS A 25 4.33 24.53 22.91
CA HIS A 25 3.24 24.94 22.02
C HIS A 25 3.64 24.94 20.55
N LEU A 26 4.85 25.40 20.21
CA LEU A 26 5.34 25.35 18.82
C LEU A 26 5.52 23.92 18.32
N CYS A 27 5.98 22.98 19.16
CA CYS A 27 6.10 21.56 18.78
C CYS A 27 4.73 20.91 18.54
N VAL A 28 3.71 21.24 19.33
CA VAL A 28 2.35 20.73 19.16
C VAL A 28 1.74 21.30 17.87
N PHE A 29 1.89 22.60 17.63
CA PHE A 29 1.39 23.26 16.41
C PHE A 29 2.06 22.69 15.15
N PHE A 30 3.37 22.44 15.22
CA PHE A 30 4.14 21.89 14.11
C PHE A 30 3.75 20.44 13.78
N LYS A 31 3.43 19.62 14.80
CA LYS A 31 2.90 18.26 14.60
C LYS A 31 1.51 18.25 13.96
N ILE A 32 0.64 19.20 14.33
CA ILE A 32 -0.71 19.31 13.76
C ILE A 32 -0.62 19.69 12.27
N ILE A 33 0.21 20.69 11.93
CA ILE A 33 0.41 21.12 10.54
C ILE A 33 1.01 20.01 9.68
N LEU A 34 2.03 19.29 10.18
CA LEU A 34 2.63 18.15 9.46
C LEU A 34 1.63 17.02 9.21
N ARG A 35 0.77 16.72 10.18
CA ARG A 35 -0.27 15.68 10.04
C ARG A 35 -1.36 16.07 9.04
N TYR A 36 -1.75 17.35 9.02
CA TYR A 36 -2.71 17.87 8.04
C TYR A 36 -2.13 17.85 6.61
N TYR A 37 -0.86 18.20 6.44
CA TYR A 37 -0.18 18.15 5.14
C TYR A 37 0.01 16.72 4.62
N TYR A 38 0.35 15.76 5.49
CA TYR A 38 0.49 14.33 5.13
C TYR A 38 -0.81 13.75 4.57
N LEU A 39 -1.96 14.12 5.15
CA LEU A 39 -3.27 13.62 4.72
C LEU A 39 -3.73 14.16 3.35
N ASN A 40 -3.19 15.30 2.89
CA ASN A 40 -3.65 15.95 1.66
C ASN A 40 -2.66 15.88 0.48
N HIS A 41 -1.35 15.70 0.72
CA HIS A 41 -0.32 15.85 -0.34
C HIS A 41 0.68 14.68 -0.49
N GLY A 42 0.56 13.61 0.31
CA GLY A 42 1.45 12.44 0.22
C GLY A 42 2.91 12.68 0.72
N PRO A 43 3.73 11.62 0.85
CA PRO A 43 4.98 11.63 1.62
C PRO A 43 6.16 12.36 0.96
N GLU A 44 6.13 12.59 -0.35
CA GLU A 44 7.29 13.05 -1.15
C GLU A 44 7.72 14.51 -0.83
N HIS A 45 6.81 15.37 -0.36
CA HIS A 45 7.08 16.80 -0.11
C HIS A 45 7.52 17.13 1.32
N ILE A 46 7.34 16.20 2.26
CA ILE A 46 7.49 16.44 3.70
C ILE A 46 8.97 16.59 4.09
N HIS A 47 9.86 15.92 3.37
CA HIS A 47 11.30 15.91 3.62
C HIS A 47 12.01 17.24 3.23
N SER A 48 11.42 18.02 2.33
CA SER A 48 11.89 19.36 1.97
C SER A 48 11.54 20.38 3.05
N VAL A 49 10.31 20.31 3.58
CA VAL A 49 9.80 21.21 4.61
C VAL A 49 10.51 20.97 5.95
N LEU A 50 10.66 19.71 6.37
CA LEU A 50 11.38 19.36 7.60
C LEU A 50 12.85 19.79 7.60
N ARG A 51 13.54 19.70 6.45
CA ARG A 51 14.90 20.24 6.29
C ARG A 51 14.98 21.75 6.48
N CYS A 52 13.93 22.47 6.13
CA CYS A 52 13.85 23.92 6.28
C CYS A 52 13.65 24.34 7.75
N ILE A 53 12.81 23.62 8.51
CA ILE A 53 12.55 23.92 9.93
C ILE A 53 13.73 23.56 10.85
N PHE A 54 14.44 22.47 10.60
CA PHE A 54 15.54 22.04 11.46
C PHE A 54 16.87 22.80 11.24
N ARG A 55 16.90 23.79 10.34
CA ARG A 55 18.11 24.55 9.99
C ARG A 55 18.50 25.63 11.01
N HIS A 56 17.74 25.82 12.09
CA HIS A 56 18.12 26.70 13.20
C HIS A 56 17.97 26.03 14.58
N ARG A 57 18.86 25.09 14.92
CA ARG A 57 19.27 24.94 16.33
C ARG A 57 20.67 24.32 16.47
N ARG A 58 21.57 25.17 16.95
CA ARG A 58 22.92 24.84 17.44
C ARG A 58 22.76 24.03 18.74
N LEU A 59 22.70 22.70 18.65
CA LEU A 59 22.85 21.81 19.82
C LEU A 59 23.86 20.74 19.47
N ARG A 60 25.08 20.94 19.99
CA ARG A 60 26.17 19.96 20.01
C ARG A 60 25.77 18.85 20.98
N VAL A 61 24.99 17.88 20.49
CA VAL A 61 24.75 16.59 21.15
C VAL A 61 25.65 15.55 20.48
N PRO A 62 26.31 14.67 21.23
CA PRO A 62 27.29 13.73 20.67
C PRO A 62 26.58 12.80 19.69
N ILE A 63 26.98 12.88 18.42
CA ILE A 63 26.40 12.17 17.26
C ILE A 63 26.36 10.65 17.49
N LEU A 64 27.25 10.12 18.34
CA LEU A 64 27.33 8.70 18.68
C LEU A 64 26.11 8.18 19.48
N ASN A 65 25.55 9.01 20.38
CA ASN A 65 24.40 8.60 21.19
C ASN A 65 23.09 8.67 20.40
N ILE A 66 22.97 9.60 19.46
CA ILE A 66 21.77 9.72 18.62
C ILE A 66 21.68 8.54 17.64
N HIS A 67 22.81 8.11 17.07
CA HIS A 67 22.82 6.95 16.17
C HIS A 67 22.44 5.64 16.89
N LEU A 68 23.00 5.40 18.08
CA LEU A 68 22.64 4.24 18.91
C LEU A 68 21.18 4.28 19.37
N MET A 69 20.67 5.47 19.72
CA MET A 69 19.27 5.63 20.11
C MET A 69 18.33 5.44 18.93
N TYR A 70 18.68 5.94 17.74
CA TYR A 70 17.91 5.73 16.51
C TYR A 70 17.92 4.26 16.07
N PHE A 71 19.07 3.57 16.17
CA PHE A 71 19.19 2.14 15.87
C PHE A 71 18.36 1.29 16.83
N ARG A 72 18.36 1.60 18.13
CA ARG A 72 17.49 0.93 19.13
C ARG A 72 15.99 1.19 18.87
N ILE A 73 15.61 2.43 18.59
CA ILE A 73 14.21 2.81 18.31
C ILE A 73 13.70 2.15 17.02
N MET A 74 14.50 2.14 15.94
CA MET A 74 14.14 1.49 14.68
C MET A 74 14.02 -0.04 14.84
N SER A 75 14.90 -0.66 15.62
CA SER A 75 14.85 -2.12 15.88
C SER A 75 13.58 -2.54 16.62
N THR A 76 13.09 -1.72 17.57
CA THR A 76 11.81 -1.99 18.26
C THR A 76 10.57 -1.76 17.37
N ALA A 77 10.67 -0.90 16.37
CA ALA A 77 9.55 -0.60 15.46
C ALA A 77 9.33 -1.71 14.42
N ILE A 78 10.40 -2.42 14.01
CA ILE A 78 10.32 -3.55 13.06
C ILE A 78 9.52 -4.73 13.66
N MET A 79 9.58 -4.93 14.98
CA MET A 79 8.88 -6.05 15.66
C MET A 79 7.39 -5.78 15.95
N ALA A 80 6.90 -4.55 15.72
CA ALA A 80 5.50 -4.17 15.94
C ALA A 80 4.64 -4.26 14.66
N ALA A 81 5.22 -4.63 13.52
CA ALA A 81 4.44 -5.02 12.36
C ALA A 81 3.82 -6.39 12.64
N ALA A 82 2.50 -6.43 12.83
CA ALA A 82 1.73 -7.66 12.88
C ALA A 82 2.18 -8.58 11.73
N PRO A 83 2.35 -9.90 11.95
CA PRO A 83 2.66 -10.81 10.87
C PRO A 83 1.54 -10.66 9.84
N LYS A 84 1.83 -10.08 8.67
CA LYS A 84 0.95 -10.24 7.52
C LYS A 84 0.78 -11.75 7.38
N ALA A 85 -0.47 -12.20 7.42
CA ALA A 85 -0.83 -13.60 7.24
C ALA A 85 0.08 -14.16 6.15
N SER A 86 0.79 -15.26 6.46
CA SER A 86 1.79 -15.82 5.57
C SER A 86 1.22 -15.85 4.16
N GLU A 87 1.80 -15.05 3.26
CA GLU A 87 1.46 -15.12 1.84
C GLU A 87 1.88 -16.51 1.41
N LYS A 88 0.93 -17.45 1.44
CA LYS A 88 1.12 -18.77 0.89
C LYS A 88 1.22 -18.54 -0.61
N ILE A 89 2.45 -18.45 -1.11
CA ILE A 89 2.74 -18.47 -2.54
C ILE A 89 2.16 -19.79 -3.04
N GLY A 90 1.01 -19.71 -3.69
CA GLY A 90 0.19 -20.86 -4.04
C GLY A 90 -0.38 -20.65 -5.43
N THR A 91 -0.14 -21.63 -6.29
CA THR A 91 -0.74 -21.72 -7.63
C THR A 91 -1.93 -22.68 -7.60
N ALA A 92 -2.53 -22.96 -8.76
CA ALA A 92 -3.56 -24.00 -8.89
C ALA A 92 -3.04 -25.35 -8.36
N PRO A 93 -3.82 -26.08 -7.54
CA PRO A 93 -3.45 -27.41 -7.10
C PRO A 93 -3.59 -28.43 -8.24
N PHE A 94 -2.95 -29.58 -8.09
CA PHE A 94 -3.15 -30.71 -8.99
C PHE A 94 -4.56 -31.30 -8.82
N ASP A 95 -5.31 -31.43 -9.91
CA ASP A 95 -6.64 -32.05 -9.95
C ASP A 95 -6.55 -33.45 -10.58
N PRO A 96 -6.84 -34.54 -9.83
CA PRO A 96 -6.80 -35.91 -10.35
C PRO A 96 -7.73 -36.17 -11.54
N ARG A 97 -8.73 -35.32 -11.78
CA ARG A 97 -9.62 -35.41 -12.96
C ARG A 97 -8.90 -35.10 -14.27
N PHE A 98 -7.79 -34.36 -14.20
CA PHE A 98 -7.00 -33.91 -15.34
C PHE A 98 -5.52 -34.32 -15.22
N PRO A 99 -5.20 -35.63 -15.22
CA PRO A 99 -3.84 -36.12 -14.98
C PRO A 99 -2.90 -35.95 -16.18
N ASN A 100 -3.44 -35.66 -17.37
CA ASN A 100 -2.67 -35.55 -18.61
C ASN A 100 -1.90 -34.22 -18.67
N GLN A 101 -0.84 -34.18 -19.47
CA GLN A 101 -0.04 -32.95 -19.66
C GLN A 101 -0.82 -31.80 -20.32
N ASN A 102 -1.84 -32.11 -21.13
CA ASN A 102 -2.68 -31.09 -21.75
C ASN A 102 -3.72 -30.54 -20.75
N GLN A 103 -3.45 -29.34 -20.22
CA GLN A 103 -4.29 -28.67 -19.21
C GLN A 103 -5.39 -27.76 -19.81
N THR A 104 -5.60 -27.81 -21.13
CA THR A 104 -6.64 -27.00 -21.81
C THR A 104 -8.03 -27.23 -21.22
N LYS A 105 -8.39 -28.50 -20.97
CA LYS A 105 -9.68 -28.86 -20.36
C LYS A 105 -9.79 -28.38 -18.91
N TYR A 106 -8.70 -28.39 -18.15
CA TYR A 106 -8.72 -27.95 -16.76
C TYR A 106 -8.93 -26.44 -16.65
N CYS A 107 -8.24 -25.66 -17.50
CA CYS A 107 -8.46 -24.23 -17.66
C CYS A 107 -9.92 -23.92 -18.03
N TYR A 108 -10.42 -24.51 -19.12
CA TYR A 108 -11.78 -24.26 -19.62
C TYR A 108 -12.86 -24.64 -18.59
N GLN A 109 -12.73 -25.79 -17.93
CA GLN A 109 -13.70 -26.23 -16.92
C GLN A 109 -13.71 -25.30 -15.71
N SER A 110 -12.54 -24.84 -15.27
CA SER A 110 -12.42 -23.91 -14.13
C SER A 110 -13.04 -22.54 -14.40
N PHE A 111 -12.92 -22.04 -15.65
CA PHE A 111 -13.59 -20.81 -16.09
C PHE A 111 -15.12 -20.97 -16.04
N LEU A 112 -15.66 -22.06 -16.62
CA LEU A 112 -17.10 -22.33 -16.57
C LEU A 112 -17.63 -22.45 -15.14
N ASP A 113 -16.90 -23.15 -14.26
CA ASP A 113 -17.33 -23.37 -12.88
C ASP A 113 -17.36 -22.08 -12.07
N PHE A 114 -16.45 -21.14 -12.34
CA PHE A 114 -16.51 -19.80 -11.74
C PHE A 114 -17.80 -19.06 -12.11
N HIS A 115 -18.15 -19.00 -13.39
CA HIS A 115 -19.36 -18.29 -13.84
C HIS A 115 -20.64 -18.98 -13.40
N ARG A 116 -20.68 -20.32 -13.39
CA ARG A 116 -21.81 -21.09 -12.82
C ARG A 116 -21.96 -20.82 -11.32
N CYS A 117 -20.84 -20.78 -10.60
CA CYS A 117 -20.83 -20.51 -9.16
C CYS A 117 -21.41 -19.11 -8.87
N GLN A 118 -21.00 -18.09 -9.62
CA GLN A 118 -21.58 -16.74 -9.51
C GLN A 118 -23.09 -16.73 -9.81
N LYS A 119 -23.54 -17.45 -10.83
CA LYS A 119 -24.95 -17.48 -11.22
C LYS A 119 -25.84 -18.14 -10.16
N VAL A 120 -25.36 -19.21 -9.53
CA VAL A 120 -26.14 -19.98 -8.54
C VAL A 120 -26.05 -19.38 -7.13
N LYS A 121 -24.86 -18.93 -6.72
CA LYS A 121 -24.57 -18.51 -5.33
C LYS A 121 -24.45 -16.99 -5.16
N GLY A 122 -24.33 -16.22 -6.24
CA GLY A 122 -24.08 -14.78 -6.21
C GLY A 122 -22.60 -14.43 -6.08
N SER A 123 -22.30 -13.13 -6.14
CA SER A 123 -20.93 -12.58 -6.17
C SER A 123 -20.15 -12.68 -4.85
N ASN A 124 -20.83 -12.89 -3.71
CA ASN A 124 -20.23 -12.86 -2.37
C ASN A 124 -19.84 -14.25 -1.82
N TYR A 125 -19.90 -15.30 -2.64
CA TYR A 125 -19.60 -16.65 -2.18
C TYR A 125 -18.09 -16.92 -2.21
N GLU A 126 -17.48 -17.00 -1.03
CA GLU A 126 -16.02 -17.17 -0.86
C GLU A 126 -15.44 -18.37 -1.63
N PRO A 127 -16.11 -19.55 -1.67
CA PRO A 127 -15.60 -20.68 -2.44
C PRO A 127 -15.58 -20.47 -3.96
N CYS A 128 -16.33 -19.51 -4.53
CA CYS A 128 -16.18 -19.18 -5.95
C CYS A 128 -14.79 -18.59 -6.24
N ASN A 129 -14.15 -17.93 -5.27
CA ASN A 129 -12.81 -17.34 -5.43
C ASN A 129 -11.74 -18.41 -5.66
N TYR A 130 -11.97 -19.64 -5.21
CA TYR A 130 -11.10 -20.77 -5.53
C TYR A 130 -10.99 -20.97 -7.05
N PHE A 131 -12.13 -21.08 -7.75
CA PHE A 131 -12.14 -21.25 -9.20
C PHE A 131 -11.53 -20.05 -9.91
N LYS A 132 -11.75 -18.84 -9.38
CA LYS A 132 -11.11 -17.62 -9.88
C LYS A 132 -9.60 -17.72 -9.89
N ARG A 133 -9.01 -18.06 -8.74
CA ARG A 133 -7.56 -18.25 -8.62
C ARG A 133 -7.04 -19.33 -9.56
N VAL A 134 -7.77 -20.43 -9.70
CA VAL A 134 -7.37 -21.57 -10.54
C VAL A 134 -7.31 -21.18 -12.02
N TYR A 135 -8.39 -20.64 -12.60
CA TYR A 135 -8.37 -20.28 -14.03
C TYR A 135 -7.39 -19.13 -14.32
N SER A 136 -7.28 -18.12 -13.43
CA SER A 136 -6.33 -17.01 -13.63
C SER A 136 -4.86 -17.45 -13.62
N SER A 137 -4.53 -18.57 -12.97
CA SER A 137 -3.16 -19.09 -12.92
C SER A 137 -2.80 -20.03 -14.06
N MET A 138 -3.78 -20.69 -14.67
CA MET A 138 -3.54 -21.73 -15.69
C MET A 138 -3.89 -21.29 -17.11
N CYS A 139 -4.88 -20.42 -17.26
CA CYS A 139 -5.36 -20.00 -18.56
C CYS A 139 -4.48 -18.87 -19.13
N PRO A 140 -4.18 -18.89 -20.44
CA PRO A 140 -3.66 -17.71 -21.13
C PRO A 140 -4.66 -16.56 -21.04
N ASN A 141 -4.19 -15.34 -20.74
CA ASN A 141 -5.06 -14.16 -20.62
C ASN A 141 -5.87 -13.91 -21.90
N GLU A 142 -5.27 -14.13 -23.08
CA GLU A 142 -5.97 -13.98 -24.36
C GLU A 142 -7.21 -14.86 -24.50
N TRP A 143 -7.25 -16.02 -23.87
CA TRP A 143 -8.41 -16.90 -23.91
C TRP A 143 -9.52 -16.39 -22.99
N VAL A 144 -9.13 -15.93 -21.81
CA VAL A 144 -10.05 -15.34 -20.83
C VAL A 144 -10.72 -14.11 -21.43
N ASP A 145 -9.95 -13.18 -22.01
CA ASP A 145 -10.49 -11.96 -22.62
C ASP A 145 -11.47 -12.27 -23.76
N LYS A 146 -11.16 -13.28 -24.59
CA LYS A 146 -12.04 -13.72 -25.68
C LYS A 146 -13.34 -14.32 -25.16
N TRP A 147 -13.26 -15.17 -24.13
CA TRP A 147 -14.46 -15.78 -23.55
C TRP A 147 -15.31 -14.76 -22.80
N GLU A 148 -14.70 -13.85 -22.04
CA GLU A 148 -15.40 -12.75 -21.39
C GLU A 148 -16.12 -11.86 -22.42
N GLY A 149 -15.46 -11.50 -23.53
CA GLY A 149 -16.10 -10.78 -24.62
C GLY A 149 -17.27 -11.54 -25.27
N GLN A 150 -17.18 -12.87 -25.38
CA GLN A 150 -18.28 -13.71 -25.86
C GLN A 150 -19.44 -13.78 -24.85
N LEU A 151 -19.17 -13.72 -23.55
CA LEU A 151 -20.20 -13.68 -22.51
C LEU A 151 -20.94 -12.36 -22.53
N ASP A 152 -20.22 -11.25 -22.64
CA ASP A 152 -20.82 -9.91 -22.73
C ASP A 152 -21.65 -9.75 -24.01
N ALA A 153 -21.20 -10.37 -25.11
CA ALA A 153 -21.95 -10.43 -26.37
C ALA A 153 -23.09 -11.47 -26.36
N GLY A 154 -23.18 -12.35 -25.36
CA GLY A 154 -24.16 -13.44 -25.31
C GLY A 154 -23.98 -14.53 -26.38
N THR A 155 -22.80 -14.62 -27.00
CA THR A 155 -22.49 -15.57 -28.09
C THR A 155 -21.67 -16.78 -27.63
N PHE A 156 -21.43 -16.91 -26.33
CA PHE A 156 -20.61 -17.98 -25.75
C PHE A 156 -21.25 -19.37 -25.95
N ALA A 157 -20.47 -20.31 -26.48
CA ALA A 157 -20.95 -21.66 -26.82
C ALA A 157 -21.12 -22.61 -25.62
N GLY A 158 -20.49 -22.31 -24.48
CA GLY A 158 -20.54 -23.15 -23.29
C GLY A 158 -21.77 -22.89 -22.40
N ARG A 159 -22.25 -23.92 -21.71
CA ARG A 159 -23.39 -23.81 -20.79
C ARG A 159 -22.99 -23.22 -19.44
N ILE A 160 -23.51 -22.02 -19.14
CA ILE A 160 -23.28 -21.25 -17.90
C ILE A 160 -24.62 -20.90 -17.23
#